data_AF-A0A6S6UCK3-F1
#
_entry.id   AF-A0A6S6UCK3-F1
#
_cell.length_a   1.000
_cell.length_b   1.000
_cell.length_c   1.000
_cell.angle_alpha   90.00
_cell.angle_beta   90.00
_cell.angle_gamma   90.00
#
_symmetry.space_group_name_H-M   'P 1'
#
loop_
_entity.id
_entity.type
_entity.pdbx_description
1 polymer ?
#
loop_
_entity_poly.entity_id
_entity_poly.type
_entity_poly.pdbx_seq_one_letter_code
_entity_poly.pdbx_strand_id
1 'polypeptide(L)'
;MNELFIAINNFFESILFFDIFLGTIDGATMPFVVALLIVGGIFLTLKMGFINLRMFKHSFNIVRGKYKTKDDRGLISPFQSLATALSATVGIGNIAAVSIAISWGGAGAAFWMILAGFLGMTLKFTEVTLSVKHREFLPDGTIMGGGMEYLSRGLAQKNMPQTGKVMAVVFAFFM
;
A
#
# COMPACT_ATOMS: atom_id res chain seq x y z
N MET A 1 -17.24 -22.94 -12.79
CA MET A 1 -16.72 -21.96 -11.81
C MET A 1 -15.18 -21.96 -11.78
N ASN A 2 -14.52 -23.12 -11.79
CA ASN A 2 -13.05 -23.21 -11.83
C ASN A 2 -12.41 -22.63 -13.11
N GLU A 3 -12.95 -22.89 -14.31
CA GLU A 3 -12.30 -22.39 -15.54
C GLU A 3 -12.35 -20.87 -15.69
N LEU A 4 -13.47 -20.24 -15.34
CA LEU A 4 -13.57 -18.77 -15.35
C LEU A 4 -12.59 -18.13 -14.36
N PHE A 5 -12.48 -18.70 -13.15
CA PHE A 5 -11.55 -18.23 -12.14
C PHE A 5 -10.09 -18.39 -12.58
N ILE A 6 -9.74 -19.55 -13.17
CA ILE A 6 -8.41 -19.81 -13.72
C ILE A 6 -8.10 -18.86 -14.88
N ALA A 7 -9.06 -18.62 -15.78
CA ALA A 7 -8.88 -17.69 -16.89
C ALA A 7 -8.64 -16.25 -16.42
N ILE A 8 -9.40 -15.79 -15.42
CA ILE A 8 -9.21 -14.47 -14.81
C ILE A 8 -7.84 -14.39 -14.13
N ASN A 9 -7.46 -15.41 -13.36
CA ASN A 9 -6.17 -15.44 -12.68
C ASN A 9 -4.99 -15.38 -13.67
N ASN A 10 -5.02 -16.22 -14.71
CA ASN A 10 -3.98 -16.25 -15.74
C ASN A 10 -3.88 -14.92 -16.50
N PHE A 11 -5.03 -14.24 -16.73
CA PHE A 11 -5.05 -12.91 -17.31
C PHE A 11 -4.30 -11.90 -16.42
N PHE A 12 -4.60 -11.86 -15.11
CA PHE A 12 -3.89 -10.99 -14.18
C PHE A 12 -2.41 -11.33 -14.04
N GLU A 13 -2.07 -12.62 -13.98
CA GLU A 13 -0.67 -13.08 -13.95
C GLU A 13 0.11 -12.57 -15.17
N SER A 14 -0.47 -12.65 -16.37
CA SER A 14 0.19 -12.18 -17.59
C SER A 14 0.44 -10.67 -17.61
N ILE A 15 -0.40 -9.87 -16.95
CA ILE A 15 -0.29 -8.40 -16.93
C ILE A 15 0.62 -7.92 -15.80
N LEU A 16 0.54 -8.55 -14.63
CA LEU A 16 1.20 -8.06 -13.42
C LEU A 16 2.55 -8.75 -13.16
N PHE A 17 2.67 -10.01 -13.57
CA PHE A 17 3.80 -10.87 -13.26
C PHE A 17 4.60 -11.29 -14.49
N PHE A 18 4.45 -10.59 -15.63
CA PHE A 18 5.37 -10.78 -16.73
C PHE A 18 6.79 -10.40 -16.32
N ASP A 19 7.75 -11.15 -16.86
CA ASP A 19 9.17 -10.91 -16.61
C ASP A 19 9.65 -9.71 -17.42
N ILE A 20 10.19 -8.69 -16.73
CA ILE A 20 10.72 -7.50 -17.38
C ILE A 20 12.02 -7.77 -18.13
N PHE A 21 12.75 -8.84 -17.76
CA PHE A 21 13.99 -9.20 -18.42
C PHE A 21 13.74 -9.98 -19.71
N LEU A 22 12.48 -10.35 -20.03
CA LEU A 22 12.10 -11.06 -21.25
C LEU A 22 13.01 -12.27 -21.56
N GLY A 23 13.54 -12.93 -20.52
CA GLY A 23 14.48 -14.05 -20.66
C GLY A 23 15.88 -13.69 -21.20
N THR A 24 16.29 -12.41 -21.19
CA THR A 24 17.66 -12.00 -21.60
C THR A 24 18.74 -12.30 -20.56
N ILE A 25 18.37 -12.60 -19.31
CA ILE A 25 19.30 -12.95 -18.23
C ILE A 25 18.95 -14.36 -17.74
N ASP A 26 19.84 -15.32 -18.00
CA ASP A 26 19.66 -16.69 -17.53
C ASP A 26 19.65 -16.74 -15.99
N GLY A 27 18.54 -17.24 -15.44
CA GLY A 27 18.35 -17.44 -13.99
C GLY A 27 17.85 -16.22 -13.20
N ALA A 28 17.60 -15.07 -13.84
CA ALA A 28 17.05 -13.90 -13.16
C ALA A 28 15.72 -13.46 -13.76
N THR A 29 14.63 -13.71 -13.04
CA THR A 29 13.28 -13.22 -13.38
C THR A 29 12.88 -12.12 -12.43
N MET A 30 12.34 -11.01 -12.94
CA MET A 30 11.79 -9.95 -12.11
C MET A 30 10.37 -9.60 -12.56
N PRO A 31 9.34 -9.85 -11.72
CA PRO A 31 7.98 -9.49 -12.06
C PRO A 31 7.83 -7.97 -12.24
N PHE A 32 7.10 -7.56 -13.27
CA PHE A 32 6.83 -6.15 -13.58
C PHE A 32 6.28 -5.36 -12.39
N VAL A 33 5.33 -5.90 -11.63
CA VAL A 33 4.78 -5.22 -10.45
C VAL A 33 5.86 -4.97 -9.39
N VAL A 34 6.81 -5.88 -9.19
CA VAL A 34 7.90 -5.67 -8.22
C VAL A 34 8.77 -4.50 -8.66
N ALA A 35 9.11 -4.44 -9.95
CA ALA A 35 9.88 -3.32 -10.50
C ALA A 35 9.14 -2.00 -10.37
N LEU A 36 7.84 -1.98 -10.68
CA LEU A 36 6.99 -0.80 -10.53
C LEU A 36 6.95 -0.31 -9.07
N LEU A 37 6.82 -1.22 -8.10
CA LEU A 37 6.81 -0.88 -6.67
C LEU A 37 8.16 -0.35 -6.20
N ILE A 38 9.28 -0.91 -6.66
CA ILE A 38 10.62 -0.42 -6.31
C ILE A 38 10.83 0.99 -6.88
N VAL A 39 10.55 1.19 -8.17
CA VAL A 39 10.69 2.49 -8.83
C VAL A 39 9.76 3.53 -8.18
N GLY A 40 8.49 3.18 -7.97
CA GLY A 40 7.52 4.05 -7.30
C GLY A 40 7.93 4.37 -5.85
N GLY A 41 8.45 3.38 -5.12
CA GLY A 41 8.96 3.53 -3.77
C GLY A 41 10.15 4.47 -3.70
N ILE A 42 11.15 4.28 -4.56
CA ILE A 42 12.32 5.17 -4.66
C ILE A 42 11.87 6.59 -5.02
N PHE A 43 11.05 6.74 -6.07
CA PHE A 43 10.55 8.03 -6.52
C PHE A 43 9.82 8.78 -5.41
N LEU A 44 8.88 8.13 -4.71
CA LEU A 44 8.13 8.75 -3.62
C LEU A 44 9.02 9.01 -2.39
N THR A 45 9.99 8.13 -2.10
CA THR A 45 10.94 8.33 -1.00
C THR A 45 11.80 9.57 -1.22
N LEU A 46 12.32 9.75 -2.43
CA LEU A 46 13.10 10.93 -2.80
C LEU A 46 12.23 12.20 -2.85
N LYS A 47 11.07 12.14 -3.51
CA LYS A 47 10.14 13.27 -3.61
C LYS A 47 9.64 13.75 -2.25
N MET A 48 9.36 12.82 -1.33
CA MET A 48 8.95 13.13 0.05
C MET A 48 10.15 13.39 0.97
N GLY A 49 11.38 13.38 0.46
CA GLY A 49 12.60 13.65 1.21
C GLY A 49 12.82 12.74 2.42
N PHE A 50 12.72 11.41 2.25
CA PHE A 50 12.91 10.43 3.33
C PHE A 50 11.99 10.67 4.54
N ILE A 51 10.71 10.88 4.27
CA ILE A 51 9.69 11.19 5.29
C ILE A 51 9.55 10.09 6.35
N ASN A 52 9.79 8.83 5.97
CA ASN A 52 9.79 7.67 6.86
C ASN A 52 10.80 7.81 8.01
N LEU A 53 11.97 8.41 7.76
CA LEU A 53 12.96 8.72 8.81
C LEU A 53 12.64 10.03 9.54
N ARG A 54 12.32 11.10 8.80
CA ARG A 54 12.11 12.44 9.38
C ARG A 54 10.92 12.48 10.35
N MET A 55 9.83 11.79 10.01
CA MET A 55 8.57 11.87 10.76
C MET A 55 8.37 10.73 11.76
N PHE A 56 9.34 9.84 11.94
CA PHE A 56 9.22 8.70 12.87
C PHE A 56 8.97 9.13 14.32
N LYS A 57 9.67 10.17 14.79
CA LYS A 57 9.43 10.71 16.15
C LYS A 57 8.05 11.36 16.26
N HIS A 58 7.59 12.01 15.19
CA HIS A 58 6.28 12.66 15.16
C HIS A 58 5.15 11.64 15.16
N SER A 59 5.23 10.58 14.36
CA SER A 59 4.23 9.51 14.33
C SER A 59 4.08 8.84 15.69
N PHE A 60 5.19 8.59 16.39
CA PHE A 60 5.15 8.02 17.73
C PHE A 60 4.46 8.94 18.75
N ASN A 61 4.71 10.25 18.67
CA ASN A 61 4.02 11.23 19.51
C ASN A 61 2.49 11.29 19.21
N ILE A 62 2.08 11.13 17.95
CA ILE A 62 0.66 11.03 17.56
C ILE A 62 0.02 9.80 18.20
N VAL A 63 0.66 8.64 18.08
CA VAL A 63 0.14 7.37 18.62
C VAL A 63 0.01 7.41 20.15
N ARG A 64 0.93 8.10 20.83
CA ARG A 64 0.88 8.36 22.28
C ARG A 64 -0.20 9.38 22.70
N GLY A 65 -0.90 10.01 21.75
CA GLY A 65 -1.95 10.98 22.02
C GLY A 65 -1.46 12.39 22.35
N LYS A 66 -0.17 12.70 22.16
CA LYS A 66 0.40 14.03 22.48
C LYS A 66 -0.27 15.18 21.72
N TYR A 67 -0.80 14.90 20.53
CA TYR A 67 -1.43 15.88 19.66
C TYR A 67 -2.97 15.79 19.64
N LYS A 68 -3.57 15.06 20.58
CA LYS A 68 -5.02 14.90 20.62
C LYS A 68 -5.69 16.21 21.01
N THR A 69 -6.62 16.70 20.18
CA THR A 69 -7.42 17.90 20.46
C THR A 69 -8.90 17.57 20.64
N LYS A 70 -9.69 18.52 21.17
CA LYS A 70 -11.14 18.34 21.33
C LYS A 70 -11.89 18.32 19.99
N ASP A 71 -11.29 18.87 18.95
CA ASP A 71 -11.86 18.99 17.61
C ASP A 71 -11.52 17.80 16.70
N ASP A 72 -10.75 16.82 17.20
CA ASP A 72 -10.34 15.64 16.44
C ASP A 72 -11.57 14.79 16.07
N ARG A 73 -11.88 14.74 14.78
CA ARG A 73 -12.95 13.88 14.23
C ARG A 73 -12.38 12.54 13.77
N GLY A 74 -12.83 11.45 14.41
CA GLY A 74 -12.48 10.07 14.08
C GLY A 74 -13.27 9.06 14.93
N LEU A 75 -13.54 7.88 14.37
CA LEU A 75 -14.29 6.80 15.06
C LEU A 75 -13.43 6.08 16.11
N ILE A 76 -12.12 6.01 15.89
CA ILE A 76 -11.17 5.28 16.72
C ILE A 76 -9.96 6.14 17.03
N SER A 77 -9.28 5.83 18.13
CA SER A 77 -8.06 6.54 18.52
C SER A 77 -6.90 6.25 17.55
N PRO A 78 -5.86 7.11 17.51
CA PRO A 78 -4.66 6.86 16.69
C PRO A 78 -3.97 5.52 17.02
N PHE A 79 -3.92 5.14 18.30
CA PHE A 79 -3.37 3.84 18.71
C PHE A 79 -4.23 2.67 18.23
N GLN A 80 -5.55 2.77 18.36
CA GLN A 80 -6.45 1.74 17.82
C GLN A 80 -6.33 1.61 16.30
N SER A 81 -6.21 2.73 15.58
CA SER A 81 -5.98 2.72 14.13
C SER A 81 -4.70 1.97 13.76
N LEU A 82 -3.61 2.23 14.50
CA LEU A 82 -2.35 1.52 14.33
C LEU A 82 -2.50 0.03 14.65
N ALA A 83 -3.14 -0.32 15.76
CA ALA A 83 -3.34 -1.71 16.18
C ALA A 83 -4.17 -2.50 15.17
N THR A 84 -5.26 -1.92 14.65
CA THR A 84 -6.09 -2.54 13.59
C THR A 84 -5.28 -2.77 12.33
N ALA A 85 -4.51 -1.78 11.88
CA ALA A 85 -3.65 -1.92 10.70
C ALA A 85 -2.57 -2.99 10.90
N LEU A 86 -1.88 -2.98 12.05
CA LEU A 86 -0.85 -3.97 12.37
C LEU A 86 -1.42 -5.37 12.44
N SER A 87 -2.58 -5.56 13.07
CA SER A 87 -3.26 -6.85 13.16
C SER A 87 -3.64 -7.42 11.79
N ALA A 88 -3.98 -6.56 10.82
CA ALA A 88 -4.29 -6.99 9.46
C ALA A 88 -3.03 -7.40 8.68
N THR A 89 -1.88 -6.81 9.00
CA THR A 89 -0.63 -7.01 8.24
C THR A 89 0.35 -8.00 8.88
N VAL A 90 0.30 -8.22 10.18
CA VAL A 90 1.23 -9.10 10.90
C VAL A 90 0.52 -10.42 11.20
N GLY A 91 1.00 -11.50 10.59
CA GLY A 91 0.47 -12.83 10.80
C GLY A 91 1.49 -13.93 10.53
N ILE A 92 1.04 -15.17 10.67
CA ILE A 92 1.85 -16.38 10.42
C ILE A 92 2.47 -16.37 9.02
N GLY A 93 1.74 -15.82 8.04
CA GLY A 93 2.21 -15.66 6.66
C GLY A 93 3.54 -14.89 6.56
N ASN A 94 3.75 -13.87 7.38
CA ASN A 94 5.00 -13.09 7.34
C ASN A 94 6.19 -13.90 7.88
N ILE A 95 5.97 -14.76 8.87
CA ILE A 95 7.03 -15.61 9.42
C ILE A 95 7.38 -16.71 8.43
N ALA A 96 6.37 -17.39 7.89
CA ALA A 96 6.57 -18.48 6.93
C ALA A 96 7.18 -17.98 5.61
N ALA A 97 6.67 -16.86 5.06
CA ALA A 97 7.17 -16.29 3.81
C ALA A 97 8.63 -15.84 3.92
N VAL A 98 9.03 -15.23 5.05
CA VAL A 98 10.42 -14.85 5.30
C VAL A 98 11.33 -16.07 5.36
N SER A 99 10.89 -17.15 6.04
CA SER A 99 11.65 -18.40 6.07
C SER A 99 11.86 -18.98 4.68
N ILE A 100 10.79 -19.08 3.87
CA ILE A 100 10.87 -19.59 2.49
C ILE A 100 11.79 -18.70 1.63
N ALA A 101 11.65 -17.37 1.74
CA ALA A 101 12.45 -16.42 0.99
C ALA A 101 13.95 -16.52 1.31
N ILE A 102 14.31 -16.73 2.58
CA ILE A 102 15.72 -16.92 2.98
C ILE A 102 16.21 -18.31 2.57
N SER A 103 15.39 -19.35 2.69
CA SER A 103 15.76 -20.71 2.29
C SER A 103 16.07 -20.82 0.79
N TRP A 104 15.35 -20.09 -0.06
CA TRP A 104 15.59 -20.11 -1.52
C TRP A 104 16.53 -19.00 -2.00
N GLY A 105 16.39 -17.78 -1.46
CA GLY A 105 17.17 -16.60 -1.87
C GLY A 105 18.51 -16.43 -1.13
N GLY A 106 18.81 -17.29 -0.16
CA GLY A 106 20.01 -17.22 0.67
C GLY A 106 20.03 -16.04 1.65
N ALA A 107 21.17 -15.84 2.32
CA ALA A 107 21.31 -14.83 3.39
C ALA A 107 21.09 -13.39 2.89
N GLY A 108 21.34 -13.12 1.60
CA GLY A 108 21.11 -11.81 0.98
C GLY A 108 19.64 -11.40 0.90
N ALA A 109 18.70 -12.34 0.92
CA ALA A 109 17.27 -12.07 0.87
C ALA A 109 16.81 -11.17 2.02
N ALA A 110 17.38 -11.34 3.22
CA ALA A 110 17.02 -10.54 4.40
C ALA A 110 17.32 -9.05 4.21
N PHE A 111 18.46 -8.73 3.61
CA PHE A 111 18.85 -7.35 3.30
C PHE A 111 17.85 -6.70 2.32
N TRP A 112 17.51 -7.40 1.24
CA TRP A 112 16.57 -6.89 0.23
C TRP A 112 15.15 -6.75 0.78
N MET A 113 14.71 -7.66 1.65
CA MET A 113 13.40 -7.53 2.32
C MET A 113 13.33 -6.29 3.22
N ILE A 114 14.39 -5.98 3.97
CA ILE A 114 14.46 -4.76 4.78
C ILE A 114 14.40 -3.52 3.88
N LEU A 115 15.14 -3.52 2.77
CA LEU A 115 15.15 -2.40 1.84
C LEU A 115 13.78 -2.21 1.16
N ALA A 116 13.13 -3.29 0.73
CA ALA A 116 11.79 -3.25 0.17
C ALA A 116 10.76 -2.75 1.19
N GLY A 117 10.86 -3.20 2.45
CA GLY A 117 10.04 -2.69 3.54
C GLY A 117 10.26 -1.20 3.79
N PHE A 118 11.50 -0.73 3.71
CA PHE A 118 11.84 0.69 3.85
C PHE A 118 11.17 1.56 2.79
N LEU A 119 11.24 1.17 1.52
CA LEU A 119 10.57 1.84 0.41
C LEU A 119 9.04 1.74 0.53
N GLY A 120 8.54 0.58 0.95
CA GLY A 120 7.12 0.32 1.21
C GLY A 120 6.51 1.23 2.26
N MET A 121 7.28 1.61 3.30
CA MET A 121 6.81 2.57 4.32
C MET A 121 6.40 3.91 3.71
N THR A 122 7.16 4.44 2.74
CA THR A 122 6.82 5.72 2.10
C THR A 122 5.64 5.59 1.13
N LEU A 123 5.55 4.46 0.42
CA LEU A 123 4.37 4.15 -0.41
C LEU A 123 3.09 4.15 0.43
N LYS A 124 3.08 3.37 1.52
CA LYS A 124 1.93 3.28 2.43
C LYS A 124 1.64 4.59 3.13
N PHE A 125 2.66 5.35 3.53
CA PHE A 125 2.46 6.68 4.09
C PHE A 125 1.73 7.60 3.11
N THR A 126 2.10 7.59 1.83
CA THR A 126 1.49 8.44 0.80
C THR A 126 0.03 8.05 0.56
N GLU A 127 -0.24 6.74 0.45
CA GLU A 127 -1.58 6.18 0.27
C GLU A 127 -2.52 6.54 1.43
N VAL A 128 -2.08 6.33 2.68
CA VAL A 128 -2.88 6.62 3.87
C VAL A 128 -3.08 8.12 4.04
N THR A 129 -2.07 8.94 3.73
CA THR A 129 -2.20 10.40 3.77
C THR A 129 -3.24 10.90 2.76
N LEU A 130 -3.25 10.37 1.54
CA LEU A 130 -4.28 10.69 0.55
C LEU A 130 -5.66 10.25 1.00
N SER A 131 -5.76 9.07 1.61
CA SER A 131 -7.00 8.51 2.16
C SER A 131 -7.58 9.40 3.27
N VAL A 132 -6.74 9.89 4.20
CA VAL A 132 -7.19 10.78 5.28
C VAL A 132 -7.51 12.17 4.75
N LYS A 133 -6.79 12.67 3.74
CA LYS A 133 -7.04 13.98 3.13
C LYS A 133 -8.37 14.06 2.37
N HIS A 134 -8.79 12.97 1.72
CA HIS A 134 -10.01 12.92 0.91
C HIS A 134 -11.17 12.14 1.56
N ARG A 135 -11.06 11.80 2.85
CA ARG A 135 -12.13 11.09 3.57
C ARG A 135 -13.42 11.92 3.64
N GLU A 136 -14.54 11.22 3.64
CA GLU A 136 -15.88 11.80 3.77
C GLU A 136 -16.51 11.42 5.11
N PHE A 137 -17.21 12.37 5.71
CA PHE A 137 -18.05 12.15 6.88
C PHE A 137 -19.49 12.10 6.39
N LEU A 138 -20.13 10.95 6.55
CA LEU A 138 -21.49 10.75 6.10
C LEU A 138 -22.48 11.31 7.12
N PRO A 139 -23.72 11.60 6.70
CA PRO A 139 -24.77 12.10 7.61
C PRO A 139 -25.11 11.14 8.76
N ASP A 140 -24.87 9.84 8.59
CA ASP A 140 -25.08 8.80 9.61
C ASP A 140 -23.93 8.72 10.65
N GLY A 141 -22.90 9.57 10.52
CA GLY A 141 -21.73 9.59 11.39
C GLY A 141 -20.65 8.58 11.02
N THR A 142 -20.85 7.77 9.98
CA THR A 142 -19.80 6.90 9.44
C THR A 142 -18.75 7.71 8.69
N ILE A 143 -17.53 7.16 8.61
CA ILE A 143 -16.41 7.80 7.91
C ILE A 143 -16.01 6.89 6.76
N MET A 144 -16.19 7.37 5.52
CA MET A 144 -15.66 6.72 4.33
C MET A 144 -14.27 7.25 4.01
N GLY A 145 -13.33 6.34 3.79
CA GLY A 145 -11.97 6.67 3.40
C GLY A 145 -11.33 5.49 2.68
N GLY A 146 -10.09 5.68 2.24
CA GLY A 146 -9.30 4.65 1.56
C GLY A 146 -9.10 4.92 0.08
N GLY A 147 -8.64 3.88 -0.64
CA GLY A 147 -8.34 3.86 -2.06
C GLY A 147 -9.44 4.48 -2.93
N MET A 148 -10.64 3.92 -2.79
CA MET A 148 -11.84 4.33 -3.53
C MET A 148 -12.14 5.83 -3.42
N GLU A 149 -12.02 6.41 -2.21
CA GLU A 149 -12.38 7.81 -1.99
C GLU A 149 -11.35 8.77 -2.58
N TYR A 150 -10.05 8.55 -2.36
CA TYR A 150 -9.05 9.44 -2.95
C TYR A 150 -8.94 9.26 -4.47
N LEU A 151 -9.25 8.08 -5.03
CA LEU A 151 -9.33 7.86 -6.47
C LEU A 151 -10.52 8.60 -7.08
N SER A 152 -11.71 8.47 -6.50
CA SER A 152 -12.91 9.16 -6.99
C SER A 152 -12.79 10.67 -6.81
N ARG A 153 -12.57 11.14 -5.59
CA ARG A 153 -12.58 12.56 -5.22
C ARG A 153 -11.28 13.27 -5.58
N GLY A 154 -10.13 12.64 -5.36
CA GLY A 154 -8.83 13.23 -5.66
C GLY A 154 -8.59 13.41 -7.17
N LEU A 155 -9.11 12.50 -8.01
CA LEU A 155 -9.07 12.69 -9.47
C LEU A 155 -10.18 13.61 -9.97
N ALA A 156 -11.35 13.65 -9.33
CA ALA A 156 -12.37 14.65 -9.63
C ALA A 156 -11.85 16.09 -9.42
N GLN A 157 -11.08 16.33 -8.36
CA GLN A 157 -10.42 17.63 -8.11
C GLN A 157 -9.37 18.00 -9.17
N LYS A 158 -8.89 17.02 -9.95
CA LYS A 158 -7.95 17.22 -11.07
C LYS A 158 -8.63 17.25 -12.44
N ASN A 159 -9.95 17.51 -12.49
CA ASN A 159 -10.77 17.52 -13.70
C ASN A 159 -10.90 16.16 -14.42
N MET A 160 -10.70 15.04 -13.71
CA MET A 160 -10.88 13.68 -14.25
C MET A 160 -11.94 12.86 -13.47
N PRO A 161 -13.20 13.35 -13.37
CA PRO A 161 -14.21 12.72 -12.51
C PRO A 161 -14.68 11.35 -13.01
N GLN A 162 -14.74 11.14 -14.33
CA GLN A 162 -15.17 9.86 -14.91
C GLN A 162 -14.12 8.76 -14.67
N THR A 163 -12.85 9.05 -14.93
CA THR A 163 -11.74 8.12 -14.66
C THR A 163 -11.63 7.80 -13.17
N GLY A 164 -11.82 8.79 -12.29
CA GLY A 164 -11.82 8.58 -10.84
C GLY A 164 -12.90 7.61 -10.37
N LYS A 165 -14.13 7.74 -10.88
CA LYS A 165 -15.23 6.82 -10.55
C LYS A 165 -14.95 5.40 -11.03
N VAL A 166 -14.48 5.23 -12.27
CA VAL A 166 -14.16 3.91 -12.81
C VAL A 166 -13.08 3.23 -11.97
N MET A 167 -11.98 3.93 -11.67
CA MET A 167 -10.91 3.36 -10.85
C MET A 167 -11.35 3.06 -9.41
N ALA A 168 -12.23 3.89 -8.83
CA ALA A 168 -12.77 3.63 -7.50
C ALA A 168 -13.65 2.37 -7.45
N VAL A 169 -14.50 2.15 -8.46
CA VAL A 169 -15.35 0.96 -8.57
C VAL A 169 -14.49 -0.29 -8.76
N VAL A 170 -13.49 -0.22 -9.64
CA VAL A 170 -12.53 -1.32 -9.83
C VAL A 170 -11.82 -1.63 -8.53
N PHE A 171 -11.29 -0.62 -7.84
CA PHE A 171 -10.62 -0.79 -6.55
C PHE A 171 -11.54 -1.44 -5.50
N ALA A 172 -12.79 -0.98 -5.39
CA ALA A 172 -13.76 -1.50 -4.43
C ALA A 172 -14.24 -2.94 -4.73
N PHE A 173 -14.10 -3.41 -5.96
CA PHE A 173 -14.46 -4.79 -6.33
C PHE A 173 -13.32 -5.77 -6.05
N PHE A 174 -12.06 -5.33 -6.18
CA PHE A 174 -10.88 -6.19 -6.02
C PHE A 174 -10.31 -6.23 -4.59
N MET A 175 -10.65 -5.28 -3.72
CA MET A 175 -10.28 -5.27 -2.29
C MET A 175 -11.44 -5.71 -1.41
#